data_AF-A0A2D7YSH9-F1
#
_entry.id   AF-A0A2D7YSH9-F1
#
_cell.length_a   1.000
_cell.length_b   1.000
_cell.length_c   1.000
_cell.angle_alpha   90.00
_cell.angle_beta   90.00
_cell.angle_gamma   90.00
#
_symmetry.space_group_name_H-M   'P 1'
#
loop_
_entity.id
_entity.type
_entity.pdbx_description
1 polymer ?
#
loop_
_entity_poly.entity_id
_entity_poly.type
_entity_poly.pdbx_seq_one_letter_code
_entity_poly.pdbx_strand_id
1 'polypeptide(L)'
;MRLLATSTALALAATLSLSVNAQDSNLEPVVENAAQINQSARQSQLTVDTIAESMQERLQQYKQIMKEIDGLQVYTQQLQQQVGSQQQEMDDLNQSLDQVSIVERQVSPLMTRMIDALETFVELDVPFLEKERADRLAGLNDLMQRANVEVSEKFRRVMEAYQIEAEYGRNIEAYSAEHSVNGQLQDVTFLRIGRLAL
;
A
#
# COMPACT_ATOMS: atom_id res chain seq x y z
N MET A 1 3.75 8.54 -80.49
CA MET A 1 3.52 7.69 -79.30
C MET A 1 4.53 6.56 -79.35
N ARG A 2 5.37 6.44 -78.31
CA ARG A 2 6.56 5.56 -78.14
C ARG A 2 6.12 4.08 -78.06
N LEU A 3 6.67 3.06 -78.75
CA LEU A 3 8.01 2.46 -78.95
C LEU A 3 8.65 1.76 -77.72
N LEU A 4 8.56 0.41 -77.77
CA LEU A 4 9.56 -0.66 -77.53
C LEU A 4 10.43 -0.69 -76.26
N ALA A 5 10.55 -1.91 -75.68
CA ALA A 5 11.75 -2.58 -75.10
C ALA A 5 11.36 -3.46 -73.88
N THR A 6 11.87 -4.65 -73.58
CA THR A 6 12.84 -5.60 -74.16
C THR A 6 12.78 -6.84 -73.26
N SER A 7 12.52 -8.03 -73.82
CA SER A 7 12.69 -9.33 -73.15
C SER A 7 14.02 -9.94 -73.60
N THR A 8 14.92 -10.19 -72.65
CA THR A 8 16.23 -10.85 -72.81
C THR A 8 16.28 -11.96 -71.73
N ALA A 9 16.79 -13.17 -71.92
CA ALA A 9 17.46 -13.82 -73.02
C ALA A 9 17.22 -15.34 -72.88
N LEU A 10 16.80 -16.01 -73.96
CA LEU A 10 16.86 -17.47 -74.08
C LEU A 10 17.60 -17.77 -75.37
N ALA A 11 18.89 -18.02 -75.27
CA ALA A 11 19.74 -18.48 -76.35
C ALA A 11 20.54 -19.66 -75.81
N LEU A 12 20.25 -20.86 -76.31
CA LEU A 12 21.22 -21.81 -76.88
C LEU A 12 20.56 -23.19 -77.00
N ALA A 13 20.40 -23.70 -78.23
CA ALA A 13 20.67 -25.10 -78.61
C ALA A 13 20.08 -25.40 -79.99
N ALA A 14 20.84 -25.07 -81.04
CA ALA A 14 20.75 -25.77 -82.31
C ALA A 14 22.05 -26.58 -82.46
N THR A 15 21.95 -27.89 -82.54
CA THR A 15 22.42 -28.72 -83.67
C THR A 15 22.95 -30.11 -83.26
N LEU A 16 22.51 -31.08 -84.08
CA LEU A 16 23.24 -32.24 -84.60
C LEU A 16 23.48 -33.44 -83.68
N SER A 17 22.57 -34.40 -83.84
CA SER A 17 22.79 -35.84 -83.78
C SER A 17 24.08 -36.25 -84.51
N LEU A 18 25.08 -36.69 -83.75
CA LEU A 18 26.19 -37.50 -84.20
C LEU A 18 26.34 -38.66 -83.21
N SER A 19 26.20 -39.86 -83.76
CA SER A 19 26.25 -41.14 -83.06
C SER A 19 27.55 -41.30 -82.28
N VAL A 20 27.47 -41.36 -80.95
CA VAL A 20 28.56 -41.84 -80.09
C VAL A 20 28.32 -43.31 -79.81
N ASN A 21 28.93 -44.17 -80.63
CA ASN A 21 29.29 -45.51 -80.23
C ASN A 21 30.73 -45.45 -79.68
N ALA A 22 30.89 -45.75 -78.38
CA ALA A 22 32.10 -46.22 -77.68
C ALA A 22 32.39 -45.44 -76.38
N GLN A 23 32.14 -46.07 -75.23
CA GLN A 23 33.17 -46.51 -74.25
C GLN A 23 32.50 -46.94 -72.94
N ASP A 24 32.12 -48.21 -72.89
CA ASP A 24 31.37 -48.84 -71.79
C ASP A 24 32.31 -49.53 -70.76
N SER A 25 33.52 -48.97 -70.51
CA SER A 25 34.52 -49.63 -69.63
C SER A 25 35.41 -48.69 -68.81
N ASN A 26 35.27 -47.36 -68.90
CA ASN A 26 36.03 -46.40 -68.07
C ASN A 26 35.14 -45.34 -67.38
N LEU A 27 33.81 -45.47 -67.51
CA LEU A 27 32.85 -44.54 -66.91
C LEU A 27 32.48 -44.98 -65.48
N GLU A 28 32.44 -46.28 -65.18
CA GLU A 28 32.25 -46.81 -63.82
C GLU A 28 33.06 -46.09 -62.73
N PRO A 29 34.41 -45.99 -62.82
CA PRO A 29 35.20 -45.40 -61.75
C PRO A 29 34.96 -43.89 -61.58
N VAL A 30 34.62 -43.18 -62.66
CA VAL A 30 34.31 -41.74 -62.59
C VAL A 30 32.93 -41.51 -61.98
N VAL A 31 31.95 -42.35 -62.34
CA VAL A 31 30.60 -42.32 -61.77
C VAL A 31 30.62 -42.67 -60.28
N GLU A 32 31.44 -43.65 -59.88
CA GLU A 32 31.58 -44.05 -58.47
C GLU A 32 32.29 -42.99 -57.61
N ASN A 33 33.37 -42.37 -58.12
CA ASN A 33 34.00 -41.23 -57.46
C ASN A 33 33.06 -40.02 -57.35
N ALA A 34 32.30 -39.72 -58.41
CA ALA A 34 31.29 -38.66 -58.37
C ALA A 34 30.19 -38.97 -57.35
N ALA A 35 29.76 -40.23 -57.22
CA ALA A 35 28.79 -40.66 -56.22
C ALA A 35 29.32 -40.51 -54.79
N GLN A 36 30.59 -40.87 -54.53
CA GLN A 36 31.24 -40.68 -53.23
C GLN A 36 31.39 -39.20 -52.86
N ILE A 37 31.78 -38.35 -53.81
CA ILE A 37 31.86 -36.90 -53.60
C ILE A 37 30.47 -36.32 -53.31
N ASN A 38 29.43 -36.77 -54.02
CA ASN A 38 28.07 -36.33 -53.76
C ASN A 38 27.58 -36.77 -52.37
N GLN A 39 27.95 -37.97 -51.93
CA GLN A 39 27.63 -38.48 -50.60
C GLN A 39 28.35 -37.71 -49.49
N SER A 40 29.65 -37.42 -49.65
CA SER A 40 30.40 -36.64 -48.67
C SER A 40 29.94 -35.18 -48.62
N ALA A 41 29.64 -34.57 -49.77
CA ALA A 41 29.06 -33.23 -49.84
C ALA A 41 27.69 -33.16 -49.15
N ARG A 42 26.83 -34.17 -49.36
CA ARG A 42 25.55 -34.29 -48.62
C ARG A 42 25.77 -34.39 -47.11
N GLN A 43 26.73 -35.21 -46.66
CA GLN A 43 27.02 -35.35 -45.23
C GLN A 43 27.53 -34.03 -44.63
N SER A 44 28.41 -33.31 -45.33
CA SER A 44 28.89 -31.99 -44.92
C SER A 44 27.75 -30.98 -44.83
N GLN A 45 26.82 -30.97 -45.80
CA GLN A 45 25.65 -30.10 -45.74
C GLN A 45 24.74 -30.42 -44.57
N LEU A 46 24.49 -31.70 -44.26
CA LEU A 46 23.72 -32.08 -43.07
C LEU A 46 24.35 -31.56 -41.78
N THR A 47 25.68 -31.62 -41.65
CA THR A 47 26.37 -31.01 -40.50
C THR A 47 26.26 -29.49 -40.45
N VAL A 48 26.39 -28.82 -41.60
CA VAL A 48 26.23 -27.35 -41.69
C VAL A 48 24.81 -26.95 -41.31
N ASP A 49 23.80 -27.66 -41.81
CA ASP A 49 22.39 -27.41 -41.52
C ASP A 49 22.10 -27.61 -40.03
N THR A 50 22.62 -28.68 -39.42
CA THR A 50 22.49 -28.93 -37.97
C THR A 50 23.12 -27.82 -37.12
N ILE A 51 24.31 -27.34 -37.52
CA ILE A 51 24.99 -26.23 -36.81
C ILE A 51 24.19 -24.94 -36.97
N ALA A 52 23.68 -24.66 -38.17
CA ALA A 52 22.87 -23.47 -38.43
C ALA A 52 21.57 -23.47 -37.61
N GLU A 53 20.87 -24.60 -37.54
CA GLU A 53 19.68 -24.78 -36.69
C GLU A 53 20.00 -24.54 -35.21
N SER A 54 21.07 -25.16 -34.68
CA SER A 54 21.48 -24.95 -33.28
C SER A 54 21.88 -23.50 -33.00
N MET A 55 22.57 -22.84 -33.93
CA MET A 55 22.95 -21.44 -33.78
C MET A 55 21.71 -20.54 -33.74
N GLN A 56 20.73 -20.80 -34.59
CA GLN A 56 19.47 -20.07 -34.61
C GLN A 56 18.67 -20.27 -33.32
N GLU A 57 18.60 -21.50 -32.80
CA GLU A 57 17.97 -21.81 -31.51
C GLU A 57 18.65 -21.06 -30.36
N ARG A 58 19.99 -21.13 -30.26
CA ARG A 58 20.76 -20.42 -29.22
C ARG A 58 20.59 -18.91 -29.29
N LEU A 59 20.52 -18.35 -30.49
CA LEU A 59 20.30 -16.92 -30.69
C LEU A 59 18.89 -16.50 -30.25
N GLN A 60 17.88 -17.35 -30.46
CA GLN A 60 16.53 -17.12 -29.93
C GLN A 60 16.50 -17.20 -28.40
N GLN A 61 17.13 -18.22 -27.80
CA GLN A 61 17.26 -18.36 -26.35
C GLN A 61 17.97 -17.14 -25.73
N TYR A 62 19.08 -16.71 -26.33
CA TYR A 62 19.81 -15.51 -25.90
C TYR A 62 18.92 -14.27 -25.90
N LYS A 63 18.17 -14.04 -26.99
CA LYS A 63 17.24 -12.90 -27.09
C LYS A 63 16.14 -12.96 -26.04
N GLN A 64 15.62 -14.15 -25.74
CA GLN A 64 14.61 -14.35 -24.71
C GLN A 64 15.17 -14.02 -23.32
N ILE A 65 16.35 -14.55 -22.97
CA ILE A 65 17.01 -14.29 -21.70
C ILE A 65 17.35 -12.81 -21.54
N MET A 66 17.85 -12.14 -22.59
CA MET A 66 18.13 -10.71 -22.52
C MET A 66 16.87 -9.89 -22.23
N LYS A 67 15.74 -10.23 -22.86
CA LYS A 67 14.47 -9.57 -22.59
C LYS A 67 13.98 -9.80 -21.15
N GLU A 68 14.24 -10.97 -20.59
CA GLU A 68 13.95 -11.28 -19.19
C GLU A 68 14.83 -10.45 -18.25
N ILE A 69 16.14 -10.34 -18.54
CA ILE A 69 17.07 -9.48 -17.79
C ILE A 69 16.61 -8.02 -17.81
N ASP A 70 16.29 -7.48 -18.98
CA ASP A 70 15.81 -6.10 -19.12
C ASP A 70 14.53 -5.87 -18.27
N GLY A 71 13.61 -6.85 -18.29
CA GLY A 71 12.40 -6.81 -17.45
C GLY A 71 12.71 -6.82 -15.95
N LEU A 72 13.62 -7.70 -15.52
CA LEU A 72 14.03 -7.81 -14.12
C LEU A 72 14.78 -6.57 -13.62
N GLN A 73 15.56 -5.91 -14.48
CA GLN A 73 16.25 -4.66 -14.14
C GLN A 73 15.25 -3.53 -13.85
N VAL A 74 14.25 -3.36 -14.71
CA VAL A 74 13.18 -2.37 -14.50
C VAL A 74 12.42 -2.67 -13.22
N TYR A 75 12.06 -3.93 -12.99
CA TYR A 75 11.37 -4.36 -11.77
C TYR A 75 12.19 -4.09 -10.51
N THR A 76 13.49 -4.37 -10.55
CA THR A 76 14.41 -4.10 -9.43
C THR A 76 14.52 -2.60 -9.14
N GLN A 77 14.58 -1.76 -10.18
CA GLN A 77 14.61 -0.31 -10.01
C GLN A 77 13.31 0.21 -9.36
N GLN A 78 12.16 -0.34 -9.75
CA GLN A 78 10.88 -0.01 -9.13
C GLN A 78 10.84 -0.42 -7.64
N LEU A 79 11.33 -1.62 -7.31
CA LEU A 79 11.43 -2.07 -5.92
C LEU A 79 12.34 -1.16 -5.08
N GLN A 80 13.47 -0.72 -5.63
CA GLN A 80 14.37 0.21 -4.94
C GLN A 80 13.68 1.55 -4.63
N GLN A 81 12.92 2.10 -5.58
CA GLN A 81 12.12 3.30 -5.34
C GLN A 81 11.07 3.07 -4.25
N GLN A 82 10.39 1.92 -4.29
CA GLN A 82 9.38 1.58 -3.29
C GLN A 82 9.97 1.41 -1.89
N VAL A 83 11.16 0.83 -1.77
CA VAL A 83 11.90 0.71 -0.50
C VAL A 83 12.31 2.10 0.00
N GLY A 84 12.77 2.98 -0.89
CA GLY A 84 13.08 4.37 -0.55
C GLY A 84 11.88 5.12 0.03
N SER A 85 10.71 5.01 -0.63
CA SER A 85 9.47 5.63 -0.13
C SER A 85 9.03 5.03 1.21
N GLN A 86 9.12 3.71 1.38
CA GLN A 86 8.79 3.05 2.66
C GLN A 86 9.72 3.50 3.79
N GLN A 87 11.00 3.71 3.52
CA GLN A 87 11.93 4.20 4.53
C GLN A 87 11.57 5.62 4.98
N GLN A 88 11.20 6.50 4.04
CA GLN A 88 10.73 7.84 4.37
C GLN A 88 9.43 7.80 5.19
N GLU A 89 8.49 6.95 4.81
CA GLU A 89 7.23 6.76 5.55
C GLU A 89 7.48 6.25 6.97
N MET A 90 8.43 5.33 7.15
CA MET A 90 8.85 4.87 8.47
C MET A 90 9.42 6.00 9.33
N ASP A 91 10.25 6.88 8.74
CA ASP A 91 10.83 8.01 9.46
C ASP A 91 9.75 9.03 9.88
N ASP A 92 8.79 9.32 8.99
CA ASP A 92 7.65 10.21 9.26
C ASP A 92 6.73 9.63 10.35
N LEU A 93 6.50 8.31 10.33
CA LEU A 93 5.73 7.60 11.35
C LEU A 93 6.45 7.64 12.70
N ASN A 94 7.76 7.44 12.74
CA ASN A 94 8.54 7.52 13.98
C ASN A 94 8.46 8.92 14.59
N GLN A 95 8.58 9.98 13.79
CA GLN A 95 8.40 11.36 14.27
C GLN A 95 6.98 11.59 14.80
N SER A 96 5.97 11.04 14.14
CA SER A 96 4.58 11.12 14.58
C SER A 96 4.36 10.39 15.92
N LEU A 97 4.98 9.24 16.12
CA LEU A 97 4.93 8.50 17.39
C LEU A 97 5.58 9.28 18.54
N ASP A 98 6.73 9.90 18.30
CA ASP A 98 7.39 10.76 19.29
C ASP A 98 6.49 11.93 19.70
N GLN A 99 5.80 12.54 18.72
CA GLN A 99 4.86 13.63 18.97
C GLN A 99 3.64 13.17 19.77
N VAL A 100 3.08 11.98 19.47
CA VAL A 100 1.97 11.41 20.24
C VAL A 100 2.36 11.20 21.70
N SER A 101 3.56 10.67 21.97
CA SER A 101 4.05 10.50 23.34
C SER A 101 4.17 11.83 24.10
N ILE A 102 4.54 12.92 23.41
CA ILE A 102 4.55 14.27 24.01
C ILE A 102 3.12 14.71 24.34
N VAL A 103 2.18 14.54 23.41
CA VAL A 103 0.78 14.92 23.60
C VAL A 103 0.16 14.15 24.77
N GLU A 104 0.31 12.83 24.83
CA GLU A 104 -0.22 12.01 25.93
C GLU A 104 0.29 12.46 27.31
N ARG A 105 1.60 12.79 27.40
CA ARG A 105 2.20 13.32 28.65
C ARG A 105 1.63 14.67 29.06
N GLN A 106 1.17 15.49 28.11
CA GLN A 106 0.61 16.81 28.39
C GLN A 106 -0.91 16.78 28.64
N VAL A 107 -1.62 15.87 28.00
CA VAL A 107 -3.07 15.75 28.11
C VAL A 107 -3.50 15.23 29.48
N SER A 108 -2.77 14.29 30.08
CA SER A 108 -3.10 13.80 31.42
C SER A 108 -3.06 14.89 32.50
N PRO A 109 -1.99 15.71 32.63
CA PRO A 109 -1.99 16.87 33.51
C PRO A 109 -3.09 17.90 33.21
N LEU A 110 -3.42 18.10 31.93
CA LEU A 110 -4.51 19.00 31.55
C LEU A 110 -5.86 18.47 32.08
N MET A 111 -6.15 17.19 31.92
CA MET A 111 -7.37 16.57 32.44
C MET A 111 -7.46 16.69 33.96
N THR A 112 -6.36 16.50 34.69
CA THR A 112 -6.32 16.75 36.15
C THR A 112 -6.70 18.19 36.46
N ARG A 113 -6.09 19.18 35.80
CA ARG A 113 -6.46 20.60 36.00
C ARG A 113 -7.91 20.91 35.66
N MET A 114 -8.47 20.23 34.66
CA MET A 114 -9.89 20.36 34.31
C MET A 114 -10.78 19.81 35.42
N ILE A 115 -10.43 18.67 36.01
CA ILE A 115 -11.17 18.11 37.16
C ILE A 115 -11.06 19.06 38.36
N ASP A 116 -9.87 19.58 38.68
CA ASP A 116 -9.67 20.54 39.77
C ASP A 116 -10.48 21.83 39.57
N ALA A 117 -10.53 22.32 38.32
CA ALA A 117 -11.33 23.49 37.96
C ALA A 117 -12.83 23.21 38.09
N LEU A 118 -13.28 22.00 37.74
CA LEU A 118 -14.66 21.57 37.90
C LEU A 118 -15.04 21.44 39.38
N GLU A 119 -14.15 20.91 40.22
CA GLU A 119 -14.32 20.84 41.68
C GLU A 119 -14.43 22.23 42.30
N THR A 120 -13.49 23.12 41.96
CA THR A 120 -13.55 24.53 42.41
C THR A 120 -14.85 25.21 41.98
N PHE A 121 -15.30 24.94 40.76
CA PHE A 121 -16.55 25.49 40.24
C PHE A 121 -17.77 24.97 41.01
N VAL A 122 -17.80 23.67 41.32
CA VAL A 122 -18.85 23.02 42.12
C VAL A 122 -18.88 23.59 43.54
N GLU A 123 -17.73 23.84 44.16
CA GLU A 123 -17.61 24.41 45.51
C GLU A 123 -18.06 25.87 45.59
N LEU A 124 -17.78 26.67 44.56
CA LEU A 124 -18.14 28.09 44.52
C LEU A 124 -19.59 28.35 44.12
N ASP A 125 -20.29 27.33 43.60
CA ASP A 125 -21.68 27.44 43.17
C ASP A 125 -22.67 27.17 44.32
N VAL A 126 -23.94 27.47 44.07
CA VAL A 126 -25.04 27.17 45.00
C VAL A 126 -25.11 25.65 45.24
N PRO A 127 -25.28 25.20 46.50
CA PRO A 127 -25.37 23.76 46.80
C PRO A 127 -26.64 23.14 46.19
N PHE A 128 -26.45 22.18 45.27
CA PHE A 128 -27.48 21.30 44.75
C PHE A 128 -26.87 19.96 44.33
N LEU A 129 -27.67 18.89 44.37
CA LEU A 129 -27.25 17.54 43.97
C LEU A 129 -25.86 17.15 44.51
N GLU A 130 -25.54 17.57 45.74
CA GLU A 130 -24.17 17.56 46.27
C GLU A 130 -23.55 16.17 46.20
N LYS A 131 -24.32 15.15 46.61
CA LYS A 131 -23.89 13.76 46.57
C LYS A 131 -23.58 13.29 45.15
N GLU A 132 -24.46 13.55 44.19
CA GLU A 132 -24.27 13.09 42.81
C GLU A 132 -23.07 13.77 42.15
N ARG A 133 -22.89 15.08 42.36
CA ARG A 133 -21.74 15.81 41.81
C ARG A 133 -20.44 15.36 42.48
N ALA A 134 -20.44 15.16 43.80
CA ALA A 134 -19.27 14.67 44.54
C ALA A 134 -18.89 13.25 44.11
N ASP A 135 -19.86 12.34 43.97
CA ASP A 135 -19.64 10.98 43.49
C ASP A 135 -19.06 10.98 42.06
N ARG A 136 -19.54 11.88 41.20
CA ARG A 136 -19.00 12.07 39.84
C ARG A 136 -17.54 12.54 39.86
N LEU A 137 -17.21 13.57 40.64
CA LEU A 137 -15.85 14.09 40.77
C LEU A 137 -14.90 13.03 41.35
N ALA A 138 -15.32 12.31 42.39
CA ALA A 138 -14.57 11.19 42.94
C ALA A 138 -14.32 10.09 41.89
N GLY A 139 -15.35 9.76 41.10
CA GLY A 139 -15.23 8.79 40.01
C GLY A 139 -14.25 9.22 38.91
N LEU A 140 -14.20 10.50 38.56
CA LEU A 140 -13.22 11.05 37.60
C LEU A 140 -11.80 10.99 38.17
N ASN A 141 -11.61 11.32 39.44
CA ASN A 141 -10.32 11.24 40.12
C ASN A 141 -9.79 9.80 40.20
N ASP A 142 -10.66 8.83 40.50
CA ASP A 142 -10.30 7.40 40.45
C ASP A 142 -9.98 6.95 39.02
N LEU A 143 -10.78 7.38 38.03
CA LEU A 143 -10.55 7.09 36.62
C LEU A 143 -9.17 7.56 36.14
N MET A 144 -8.71 8.72 36.63
CA MET A 144 -7.39 9.25 36.28
C MET A 144 -6.24 8.35 36.79
N GLN A 145 -6.40 7.70 37.95
CA GLN A 145 -5.39 6.82 38.55
C GLN A 145 -5.34 5.42 37.90
N ARG A 146 -6.40 5.01 37.21
CA ARG A 146 -6.46 3.70 36.55
C ARG A 146 -5.52 3.64 35.34
N ALA A 147 -4.55 2.73 35.36
CA ALA A 147 -3.60 2.53 34.27
C ALA A 147 -4.19 1.76 33.07
N ASN A 148 -5.26 0.99 33.28
CA ASN A 148 -5.89 0.13 32.28
C ASN A 148 -6.99 0.83 31.45
N VAL A 149 -7.07 2.16 31.52
CA VAL A 149 -8.07 2.94 30.78
C VAL A 149 -7.33 3.87 29.81
N GLU A 150 -7.74 3.79 28.54
CA GLU A 150 -7.21 4.61 27.47
C GLU A 150 -7.35 6.11 27.77
N VAL A 151 -6.36 6.90 27.36
CA VAL A 151 -6.36 8.36 27.57
C VAL A 151 -7.56 9.02 26.89
N SER A 152 -7.98 8.50 25.74
CA SER A 152 -9.17 8.93 25.00
C SER A 152 -10.45 8.75 25.81
N GLU A 153 -10.60 7.63 26.52
CA GLU A 153 -11.76 7.35 27.37
C GLU A 153 -11.77 8.25 28.61
N LYS A 154 -10.62 8.50 29.22
CA LYS A 154 -10.48 9.47 30.32
C LYS A 154 -10.93 10.86 29.87
N PHE A 155 -10.44 11.32 28.72
CA PHE A 155 -10.81 12.61 28.15
C PHE A 155 -12.31 12.70 27.86
N ARG A 156 -12.88 11.67 27.23
CA ARG A 156 -14.32 11.59 26.95
C ARG A 156 -15.16 11.75 28.22
N ARG A 157 -14.78 11.07 29.30
CA ARG A 157 -15.47 11.15 30.60
C ARG A 157 -15.37 12.52 31.26
N VAL A 158 -14.20 13.16 31.20
CA VAL A 158 -14.05 14.54 31.68
C VAL A 158 -14.94 15.49 30.89
N MET A 159 -14.95 15.40 29.57
CA MET A 159 -15.80 16.24 28.72
C MET A 159 -17.30 16.00 28.96
N GLU A 160 -17.71 14.74 29.17
CA GLU A 160 -19.08 14.38 29.55
C GLU A 160 -19.49 15.07 30.86
N ALA A 161 -18.62 15.08 31.87
CA ALA A 161 -18.90 15.78 33.13
C ALA A 161 -19.06 17.31 32.95
N TYR A 162 -18.24 17.93 32.10
CA TYR A 162 -18.39 19.34 31.75
C TYR A 162 -19.71 19.63 31.02
N GLN A 163 -20.12 18.75 30.12
CA GLN A 163 -21.39 18.89 29.41
C GLN A 163 -22.57 18.83 30.38
N ILE A 164 -22.57 17.84 31.29
CA ILE A 164 -23.58 17.71 32.35
C ILE A 164 -23.61 18.98 33.22
N GLU A 165 -22.45 19.48 33.65
CA GLU A 165 -22.38 20.68 34.48
C GLU A 165 -22.87 21.95 33.76
N ALA A 166 -22.62 22.04 32.45
CA ALA A 166 -23.13 23.11 31.60
C ALA A 166 -24.66 23.00 31.39
N GLU A 167 -25.21 21.79 31.28
CA GLU A 167 -26.65 21.55 31.14
C GLU A 167 -27.43 22.01 32.37
N TYR A 168 -26.88 21.86 33.58
CA TYR A 168 -27.50 22.38 34.81
C TYR A 168 -27.75 23.90 34.74
N GLY A 169 -26.89 24.64 34.03
CA GLY A 169 -27.04 26.08 33.82
C GLY A 169 -28.06 26.46 32.75
N ARG A 170 -28.49 25.53 31.89
CA ARG A 170 -29.42 25.80 30.78
C ARG A 170 -30.83 25.24 31.01
N ASN A 171 -30.97 24.29 31.94
CA ASN A 171 -32.22 23.60 32.17
C ASN A 171 -32.99 24.14 33.39
N ILE A 172 -34.30 23.89 33.38
CA ILE A 172 -35.18 24.09 34.53
C ILE A 172 -35.48 22.72 35.11
N GLU A 173 -35.21 22.54 36.41
CA GLU A 173 -35.36 21.24 37.07
C GLU A 173 -35.94 21.43 38.47
N ALA A 174 -36.83 20.52 38.87
CA ALA A 174 -37.35 20.45 40.23
C ALA A 174 -36.87 19.15 40.87
N TYR A 175 -36.33 19.24 42.09
CA TYR A 175 -35.85 18.07 42.84
C TYR A 175 -36.24 18.17 44.30
N SER A 176 -36.45 17.02 44.95
CA SER A 176 -36.76 16.96 46.38
C SER A 176 -35.51 16.68 47.18
N ALA A 177 -35.29 17.44 48.25
CA ALA A 177 -34.21 17.23 49.19
C ALA A 177 -34.62 17.66 50.59
N GLU A 178 -34.02 17.03 51.60
CA GLU A 178 -34.20 17.44 53.00
C GLU A 178 -33.55 18.81 53.22
N HIS A 179 -34.30 19.74 53.82
CA HIS A 179 -33.80 21.05 54.20
C HIS A 179 -34.30 21.45 55.58
N SER A 180 -33.49 22.19 56.33
CA SER A 180 -33.90 22.72 57.63
C SER A 180 -34.76 23.96 57.42
N VAL A 181 -36.07 23.84 57.66
CA VAL A 181 -37.00 24.97 57.66
C VAL A 181 -37.37 25.26 59.11
N ASN A 182 -36.99 26.44 59.61
CA ASN A 182 -37.20 26.84 61.01
C ASN A 182 -36.59 25.86 62.05
N GLY A 183 -35.44 25.26 61.73
CA GLY A 183 -34.74 24.33 62.63
C GLY A 183 -35.29 22.90 62.65
N GLN A 184 -36.29 22.59 61.83
CA GLN A 184 -36.82 21.24 61.65
C GLN A 184 -36.48 20.73 60.24
N LEU A 185 -35.98 19.49 60.16
CA LEU A 185 -35.71 18.83 58.90
C LEU A 185 -37.05 18.50 58.20
N GLN A 186 -37.23 19.00 56.99
CA GLN A 186 -38.43 18.75 56.19
C GLN A 186 -38.02 18.41 54.76
N ASP A 187 -38.75 17.49 54.13
CA ASP A 187 -38.65 17.25 52.69
C ASP A 187 -39.24 18.44 51.94
N VAL A 188 -38.41 19.16 51.19
CA VAL A 188 -38.83 20.31 50.38
C VAL A 188 -38.50 20.07 48.92
N THR A 189 -39.32 20.62 48.03
CA THR A 189 -39.04 20.64 46.59
C THR A 189 -38.33 21.94 46.23
N PHE A 190 -37.09 21.81 45.75
CA PHE A 190 -36.33 22.90 45.18
C PHE A 190 -36.64 23.03 43.69
N LEU A 191 -36.75 24.27 43.21
CA LEU A 191 -36.85 24.59 41.79
C LEU A 191 -35.57 25.35 41.38
N ARG A 192 -34.80 24.75 40.46
CA ARG A 192 -33.62 25.38 39.85
C ARG A 192 -33.99 25.90 38.47
N ILE A 193 -33.63 27.14 38.18
CA ILE A 193 -33.87 27.80 36.89
C ILE A 193 -32.55 28.32 36.36
N GLY A 194 -31.78 27.45 35.70
CA GLY A 194 -30.52 27.79 35.03
C GLY A 194 -29.52 28.65 35.81
N ARG A 195 -28.55 29.22 35.10
CA ARG A 195 -27.63 30.27 35.60
C ARG A 195 -27.77 31.52 34.74
N LEU A 196 -27.91 32.69 35.38
CA LEU A 196 -27.95 33.99 34.70
C LEU A 196 -26.52 34.52 34.52
N ALA A 197 -25.74 33.95 33.62
CA ALA A 197 -24.43 34.49 33.26
C ALA A 197 -24.07 34.15 31.80
N LEU A 198 -23.95 35.19 30.98
CA LEU A 198 -23.28 35.23 29.68
C LEU A 198 -22.32 36.42 29.69
#